data_AF-A0A963BRA1-F1
#
_entry.id   AF-A0A963BRA1-F1
#
_cell.length_a   1.000
_cell.length_b   1.000
_cell.length_c   1.000
_cell.angle_alpha   90.00
_cell.angle_beta   90.00
_cell.angle_gamma   90.00
#
_symmetry.space_group_name_H-M   'P 1'
#
loop_
_entity.id
_entity.type
_entity.pdbx_description
1 polymer ?
#
loop_
_entity_poly.entity_id
_entity_poly.type
_entity_poly.pdbx_seq_one_letter_code
_entity_poly.pdbx_strand_id
1 'polypeptide(L)'
;MRTLPTLLTAAVLSLTIGTAHAQSREVFVNGQRLTSAQLNGLQRMHCARIPDGAYWLNTRTGAWGYAGNGRVQGYLGDPCRQGGGSRRKSLSERGLLYTPGDLNFR
;
A
#
# COMPACT_ATOMS: atom_id res chain seq x y z
N MET A 1 70.32 20.94 15.04
CA MET A 1 69.41 20.45 13.99
C MET A 1 69.41 18.93 14.09
N ARG A 2 68.36 18.15 14.39
CA ARG A 2 66.89 18.30 14.36
C ARG A 2 66.31 17.41 15.48
N THR A 3 65.28 17.89 16.18
CA THR A 3 64.36 17.12 17.02
C THR A 3 63.45 16.24 16.15
N LEU A 4 62.85 15.16 16.68
CA LEU A 4 61.45 14.75 16.39
C LEU A 4 60.99 13.62 17.34
N PRO A 5 59.69 13.54 17.68
CA PRO A 5 59.16 13.06 18.95
C PRO A 5 58.27 11.81 18.82
N THR A 6 57.92 11.27 19.99
CA THR A 6 56.93 10.24 20.30
C THR A 6 55.58 10.47 19.59
N LEU A 7 54.99 9.44 18.98
CA LEU A 7 53.57 9.43 18.64
C LEU A 7 52.95 8.05 18.92
N LEU A 8 52.33 7.92 20.10
CA LEU A 8 51.25 6.97 20.35
C LEU A 8 50.07 7.32 19.43
N THR A 9 49.55 6.35 18.70
CA THR A 9 48.24 6.45 18.05
C THR A 9 47.34 5.35 18.56
N ALA A 10 46.48 5.71 19.51
CA ALA A 10 45.34 4.92 19.93
C ALA A 10 44.23 5.07 18.89
N ALA A 11 43.91 3.99 18.19
CA ALA A 11 42.78 3.94 17.26
C ALA A 11 41.47 3.80 18.06
N VAL A 12 40.67 4.87 18.09
CA VAL A 12 39.31 4.84 18.66
C VAL A 12 38.35 4.40 17.57
N LEU A 13 37.85 3.16 17.68
CA LEU A 13 36.84 2.60 16.79
C LEU A 13 35.45 2.99 17.28
N SER A 14 34.89 4.07 16.74
CA SER A 14 33.54 4.51 17.07
C SER A 14 32.50 3.59 16.42
N LEU A 15 31.85 2.71 17.21
CA LEU A 15 30.65 2.00 16.77
C LEU A 15 29.47 3.00 16.71
N THR A 16 29.08 3.41 15.51
CA THR A 16 27.82 4.12 15.31
C THR A 16 26.66 3.12 15.43
N ILE A 17 26.08 3.03 16.63
CA ILE A 17 24.82 2.32 16.83
C ILE A 17 23.73 3.15 16.15
N GLY A 18 23.37 2.77 14.92
CA GLY A 18 22.24 3.38 14.22
C GLY A 18 20.97 3.09 15.00
N THR A 19 20.38 4.10 15.62
CA THR A 19 19.04 3.99 16.19
C THR A 19 18.07 3.83 15.02
N ALA A 20 17.48 2.65 14.89
CA ALA A 20 16.37 2.40 13.96
C ALA A 20 15.18 3.25 14.42
N HIS A 21 15.13 4.50 13.98
CA HIS A 21 14.01 5.38 14.22
C HIS A 21 12.81 4.81 13.46
N ALA A 22 11.77 4.40 14.17
CA ALA A 22 10.51 4.02 13.55
C ALA A 22 9.98 5.25 12.78
N GLN A 23 10.06 5.23 11.45
CA GLN A 23 9.52 6.31 10.63
C GLN A 23 8.03 6.45 10.95
N SER A 24 7.65 7.62 11.48
CA SER A 24 6.26 7.95 11.75
C SER A 24 5.52 8.06 10.42
N ARG A 25 4.60 7.13 10.14
CA ARG A 25 3.72 7.16 8.96
C ARG A 25 2.88 8.44 8.95
N GLU A 26 2.66 9.01 7.79
CA GLU A 26 1.94 10.27 7.59
C GLU A 26 0.77 10.05 6.64
N VAL A 27 -0.32 9.50 7.19
CA VAL A 27 -1.55 9.26 6.44
C VAL A 27 -2.66 10.13 7.00
N PHE A 28 -3.25 10.95 6.14
CA PHE A 28 -4.35 11.84 6.48
C PHE A 28 -5.60 11.45 5.71
N VAL A 29 -6.72 11.31 6.40
CA VAL A 29 -8.03 11.06 5.78
C VAL A 29 -8.97 12.15 6.23
N ASN A 30 -9.57 12.88 5.28
CA ASN A 30 -10.43 14.02 5.56
C ASN A 30 -9.77 15.08 6.47
N GLY A 31 -8.46 15.29 6.29
CA GLY A 31 -7.66 16.24 7.10
C GLY A 31 -7.24 15.72 8.47
N GLN A 32 -7.68 14.53 8.89
CA GLN A 32 -7.29 13.94 10.17
C GLN A 32 -6.17 12.92 9.99
N ARG A 33 -5.12 13.04 10.80
CA ARG A 33 -4.01 12.08 10.80
C ARG A 33 -4.47 10.76 11.43
N LEU A 34 -4.25 9.65 10.72
CA LEU A 34 -4.52 8.32 11.27
C LEU A 34 -3.44 7.91 12.26
N THR A 35 -3.86 7.29 13.36
CA THR A 35 -2.95 6.60 14.28
C THR A 35 -2.44 5.31 13.65
N SER A 36 -1.31 4.79 14.16
CA SER A 36 -0.75 3.51 13.72
C SER A 36 -1.75 2.36 13.84
N ALA A 37 -2.59 2.35 14.89
CA ALA A 37 -3.61 1.32 15.09
C ALA A 37 -4.71 1.39 14.02
N GLN A 38 -5.23 2.60 13.73
CA GLN A 38 -6.24 2.82 12.69
C GLN A 38 -5.70 2.46 11.31
N LEU A 39 -4.48 2.91 10.98
CA LEU A 39 -3.82 2.60 9.72
C LEU A 39 -3.64 1.08 9.54
N ASN A 40 -3.20 0.38 10.60
CA ASN A 40 -3.06 -1.07 10.56
C ASN A 40 -4.40 -1.79 10.37
N GLY A 41 -5.47 -1.34 11.04
CA GLY A 41 -6.81 -1.87 10.81
C GLY A 41 -7.26 -1.70 9.36
N LEU A 42 -7.08 -0.50 8.81
CA LEU A 42 -7.47 -0.18 7.43
C LEU A 42 -6.70 -1.01 6.40
N GLN A 43 -5.38 -1.15 6.56
CA GLN A 43 -4.54 -1.97 5.68
C GLN A 43 -4.93 -3.46 5.72
N ARG A 44 -5.33 -3.99 6.88
CA ARG A 44 -5.81 -5.38 6.99
C ARG A 44 -7.14 -5.56 6.26
N MET A 45 -8.07 -4.61 6.41
CA MET A 45 -9.36 -4.65 5.71
C MET A 45 -9.21 -4.53 4.19
N HIS A 46 -8.23 -3.74 3.72
CA HIS A 46 -7.99 -3.54 2.29
C HIS A 46 -6.96 -4.49 1.66
N CYS A 47 -6.34 -5.37 2.45
CA CYS A 47 -5.24 -6.24 2.02
C CYS A 47 -4.16 -5.52 1.20
N ALA A 48 -3.88 -4.25 1.55
CA ALA A 48 -2.94 -3.41 0.83
C ALA A 48 -2.23 -2.45 1.80
N ARG A 49 -0.96 -2.18 1.53
CA ARG A 49 -0.24 -1.11 2.21
C ARG A 49 -0.78 0.22 1.70
N ILE A 50 -1.18 1.08 2.62
CA ILE A 50 -1.60 2.44 2.28
C ILE A 50 -0.33 3.31 2.29
N PRO A 51 0.00 3.97 1.16
CA PRO A 51 1.12 4.92 1.11
C PRO A 51 0.89 6.12 2.03
N ASP A 52 1.98 6.79 2.42
CA ASP A 52 1.87 8.08 3.10
C ASP A 52 1.28 9.13 2.14
N GLY A 53 0.43 10.00 2.67
CA GLY A 53 -0.29 10.99 1.88
C GLY A 53 -1.61 11.44 2.49
N ALA A 54 -2.27 12.35 1.79
CA ALA A 54 -3.59 12.87 2.16
C ALA A 54 -4.67 12.37 1.20
N TYR A 55 -5.80 11.96 1.79
CA TYR A 55 -6.91 11.33 1.10
C TYR A 55 -8.23 11.98 1.52
N TRP A 56 -9.21 11.99 0.62
CA TRP A 56 -10.61 12.21 0.98
C TRP A 56 -11.35 10.88 0.99
N LEU A 57 -12.32 10.77 1.88
CA LEU A 57 -13.20 9.62 2.04
C LEU A 57 -14.63 10.10 2.26
N ASN A 58 -15.54 9.68 1.39
CA ASN A 58 -16.97 9.77 1.63
C ASN A 58 -17.42 8.57 2.47
N THR A 59 -17.73 8.79 3.75
CA THR A 59 -18.12 7.73 4.68
C THR A 59 -19.51 7.14 4.40
N ARG A 60 -20.36 7.83 3.62
CA ARG A 60 -21.68 7.32 3.23
C ARG A 60 -21.61 6.32 2.09
N THR A 61 -20.73 6.57 1.11
CA THR A 61 -20.61 5.73 -0.09
C THR A 61 -19.39 4.82 -0.07
N GLY A 62 -18.42 5.06 0.82
CA GLY A 62 -17.12 4.41 0.82
C GLY A 62 -16.16 4.91 -0.25
N ALA A 63 -16.58 5.83 -1.14
CA ALA A 63 -15.71 6.34 -2.20
C ALA A 63 -14.52 7.10 -1.62
N TRP A 64 -13.32 6.89 -2.18
CA TRP A 64 -12.10 7.57 -1.74
C TRP A 64 -11.23 8.04 -2.90
N GLY A 65 -10.34 8.97 -2.63
CA GLY A 65 -9.31 9.44 -3.55
C GLY A 65 -8.25 10.32 -2.90
N TYR A 66 -7.31 10.84 -3.68
CA TYR A 66 -6.27 11.73 -3.20
C TYR A 66 -6.85 13.11 -2.84
N ALA A 67 -6.44 13.67 -1.71
CA ALA A 67 -6.89 15.00 -1.28
C ALA A 67 -6.59 16.06 -2.35
N GLY A 68 -7.52 17.00 -2.55
CA GLY A 68 -7.43 18.02 -3.60
C GLY A 68 -7.74 17.51 -5.01
N ASN A 69 -7.92 16.20 -5.22
CA ASN A 69 -8.29 15.60 -6.49
C ASN A 69 -9.68 14.95 -6.39
N GLY A 70 -10.70 15.50 -7.07
CA GLY A 70 -12.07 14.98 -7.04
C GLY A 70 -12.28 13.60 -7.69
N ARG A 71 -11.26 13.00 -8.28
CA ARG A 71 -11.36 11.71 -8.98
C ARG A 71 -11.35 10.55 -7.98
N VAL A 72 -12.43 9.77 -8.00
CA VAL A 72 -12.57 8.51 -7.26
C VAL A 72 -11.46 7.54 -7.69
N GLN A 73 -10.72 7.00 -6.72
CA GLN A 73 -9.70 5.96 -6.92
C GLN A 73 -10.24 4.56 -6.60
N GLY A 74 -11.26 4.47 -5.75
CA GLY A 74 -11.92 3.22 -5.40
C GLY A 74 -13.00 3.39 -4.33
N TYR A 75 -13.47 2.27 -3.82
CA TYR A 75 -14.48 2.19 -2.76
C TYR A 75 -13.99 1.31 -1.60
N LEU A 76 -14.18 1.79 -0.37
CA LEU A 76 -14.00 1.04 0.86
C LEU A 76 -15.11 -0.01 0.99
N GLY A 77 -14.73 -1.22 1.38
CA GLY A 77 -15.66 -2.35 1.54
C GLY A 77 -15.74 -3.31 0.36
N ASP A 78 -15.05 -3.02 -0.75
CA ASP A 78 -14.76 -4.06 -1.73
C ASP A 78 -13.89 -5.13 -1.03
N PRO A 79 -14.33 -6.41 -0.98
CA PRO A 79 -13.53 -7.47 -0.37
C PRO A 79 -12.17 -7.49 -1.06
N CYS A 80 -11.12 -7.87 -0.33
CA CYS A 80 -9.74 -8.01 -0.80
C CYS A 80 -9.62 -8.77 -2.13
N ARG A 81 -9.96 -8.12 -3.24
CA ARG A 81 -9.71 -8.56 -4.60
C ARG A 81 -8.36 -7.98 -4.97
N GLN A 82 -7.35 -8.54 -4.33
CA GLN A 82 -5.97 -8.35 -4.72
C GLN A 82 -5.84 -8.96 -6.13
N GLY A 83 -5.77 -8.10 -7.15
CA GLY A 83 -5.56 -8.50 -8.53
C GLY A 83 -6.54 -7.83 -9.48
N GLY A 84 -6.02 -6.88 -10.27
CA GLY A 84 -6.77 -6.16 -11.29
C GLY A 84 -7.59 -7.08 -12.19
N GLY A 85 -8.88 -6.76 -12.30
CA GLY A 85 -9.80 -7.45 -13.17
C GLY A 85 -11.19 -7.30 -12.60
N SER A 86 -11.97 -6.36 -13.16
CA SER A 86 -13.41 -6.55 -13.28
C SER A 86 -13.66 -8.04 -13.51
N ARG A 87 -14.46 -8.72 -12.66
CA ARG A 87 -14.78 -10.16 -12.80
C ARG A 87 -14.88 -10.48 -14.29
N ARG A 88 -13.83 -11.05 -14.89
CA ARG A 88 -13.89 -11.41 -16.30
C ARG A 88 -14.90 -12.55 -16.31
N LYS A 89 -16.06 -12.29 -16.90
CA LYS A 89 -17.09 -13.30 -17.12
C LYS A 89 -16.39 -14.56 -17.65
N SER A 90 -16.72 -15.70 -17.06
CA SER A 90 -16.18 -16.98 -17.49
C SER A 90 -16.45 -17.20 -18.99
N LEU A 91 -15.73 -18.12 -19.63
CA LEU A 91 -15.99 -18.44 -21.04
C LEU A 91 -17.45 -18.87 -21.26
N SER A 92 -18.05 -19.57 -20.28
CA SER A 92 -19.46 -19.94 -20.27
C SER A 92 -20.38 -18.71 -20.21
N GLU A 93 -20.13 -17.78 -19.29
CA GLU A 93 -20.90 -16.52 -19.20
C GLU A 93 -20.74 -15.60 -20.41
N ARG A 94 -19.69 -15.81 -21.21
CA ARG A 94 -19.47 -15.07 -22.47
C ARG A 94 -20.04 -15.78 -23.70
N GLY A 95 -20.67 -16.95 -23.54
CA GLY A 95 -21.17 -17.74 -24.66
C GLY A 95 -20.08 -18.25 -25.60
N LEU A 96 -18.84 -18.36 -25.11
CA LEU A 96 -17.66 -18.82 -25.86
C LEU A 96 -17.35 -20.30 -25.60
N LEU A 97 -18.17 -20.98 -24.80
CA LEU A 97 -18.12 -22.42 -24.65
C LEU A 97 -19.28 -23.05 -25.42
N TYR A 98 -18.94 -24.08 -26.18
CA TYR A 98 -19.88 -24.88 -26.94
C TYR A 98 -20.79 -25.67 -25.98
N THR A 99 -22.11 -25.61 -26.16
CA THR A 99 -23.04 -26.44 -25.38
C THR A 99 -23.17 -27.79 -26.10
N PRO A 100 -23.12 -28.95 -25.41
CA PRO A 100 -23.18 -30.26 -26.07
C PRO A 100 -24.38 -30.47 -27.00
N GLY A 101 -25.47 -29.71 -26.83
CA GLY A 101 -26.66 -29.74 -27.67
C GLY A 101 -26.55 -29.03 -29.03
N ASP A 102 -25.48 -28.26 -29.28
CA ASP A 102 -25.26 -27.60 -30.58
C ASP A 102 -24.58 -28.54 -31.59
N LEU A 103 -23.96 -29.66 -31.14
CA LEU A 103 -23.27 -30.63 -32.00
C LEU A 103 -24.31 -31.54 -32.65
N ASN A 104 -25.02 -31.01 -33.63
CA ASN A 104 -25.95 -31.79 -34.43
C ASN A 104 -25.15 -32.62 -35.45
N PHE A 105 -24.71 -33.80 -35.04
CA PHE A 105 -24.15 -34.81 -35.94
C PHE A 105 -25.30 -35.42 -36.75
N ARG A 106 -25.60 -34.81 -37.89
CA ARG A 106 -26.44 -35.42 -38.92
C ARG A 106 -25.68 -36.52 -39.64
#